data_AF-A0A6J1X375-F1
#
_entry.id   AF-A0A6J1X375-F1
#
_cell.length_a   1.000
_cell.length_b   1.000
_cell.length_c   1.000
_cell.angle_alpha   90.00
_cell.angle_beta   90.00
_cell.angle_gamma   90.00
#
_symmetry.space_group_name_H-M   'P 1'
#
loop_
_entity.id
_entity.type
_entity.pdbx_description
1 polymer ?
#
loop_
_entity_poly.entity_id
_entity_poly.type
_entity_poly.pdbx_seq_one_letter_code
_entity_poly.pdbx_strand_id
1 'polypeptide(L)'
;MEKSIHTPAIVLFYTDWCFECVRSAAAWRRLVAALQPLGVTMATVHAAHEAALARRVGVHTVPCLTLVLDKHVYIYKEGLTSLPKILEFVRWKFPYKLVRSINNDNVESFVSDFEDNKVKALIFEDRQTIRLRYLITAFHYRDRVAFG
;
A
#
# COMPACT_ATOMS: atom_id res chain seq x y z
N MET A 1 -14.10 5.49 0.11
CA MET A 1 -13.32 4.29 0.48
C MET A 1 -13.33 3.22 -0.61
N GLU A 2 -14.32 3.19 -1.50
CA GLU A 2 -14.43 2.17 -2.56
C GLU A 2 -13.21 2.06 -3.47
N LYS A 3 -12.57 3.18 -3.84
CA LYS A 3 -11.31 3.15 -4.61
C LYS A 3 -10.20 2.32 -3.95
N SER A 4 -10.19 2.22 -2.62
CA SER A 4 -9.17 1.45 -1.88
C SER A 4 -9.26 -0.06 -2.05
N ILE A 5 -10.34 -0.57 -2.66
CA ILE A 5 -10.52 -2.00 -2.97
C ILE A 5 -9.47 -2.48 -3.98
N HIS A 6 -9.07 -1.62 -4.93
CA HIS A 6 -8.07 -1.97 -5.97
C HIS A 6 -6.84 -1.07 -5.93
N THR A 7 -6.91 0.09 -5.28
CA THR A 7 -5.82 1.06 -5.28
C THR A 7 -5.50 1.51 -3.86
N PRO A 8 -4.36 1.09 -3.27
CA PRO A 8 -3.97 1.57 -1.96
C PRO A 8 -3.79 3.08 -1.97
N ALA A 9 -4.14 3.73 -0.86
CA ALA A 9 -3.90 5.15 -0.67
C ALA A 9 -3.07 5.39 0.58
N ILE A 10 -2.09 6.29 0.50
CA ILE A 10 -1.35 6.79 1.65
C ILE A 10 -1.73 8.25 1.87
N VAL A 11 -2.21 8.54 3.08
CA VAL A 11 -2.68 9.87 3.46
C VAL A 11 -1.84 10.38 4.63
N LEU A 12 -1.19 11.53 4.44
CA LEU A 12 -0.47 12.24 5.48
C LEU A 12 -1.33 13.35 6.08
N PHE A 13 -1.64 13.24 7.37
CA PHE A 13 -2.31 14.26 8.14
C PHE A 13 -1.29 15.24 8.73
N TYR A 14 -1.54 16.54 8.58
CA TYR A 14 -0.67 17.61 9.05
C TYR A 14 -1.48 18.81 9.56
N THR A 15 -0.80 19.80 10.15
CA THR A 15 -1.36 21.14 10.44
C THR A 15 -0.33 22.23 10.12
N ASP A 16 -0.78 23.48 9.99
CA ASP A 16 0.11 24.62 9.70
C ASP A 16 1.12 24.91 10.82
N TRP A 17 0.70 24.77 12.08
CA TRP A 17 1.55 24.99 13.27
C TRP A 17 2.17 23.69 13.78
N CYS A 18 2.96 23.02 12.94
CA CYS A 18 3.54 21.71 13.27
C CYS A 18 5.00 21.59 12.80
N PHE A 19 5.94 21.75 13.74
CA PHE A 19 7.38 21.64 13.46
C PHE A 19 7.76 20.24 12.94
N GLU A 20 7.21 19.17 13.53
CA GLU A 20 7.45 17.80 13.09
C GLU A 20 6.91 17.52 11.68
N CYS A 21 5.84 18.20 11.27
CA CYS A 21 5.29 18.09 9.91
C CYS A 21 6.25 18.70 8.90
N VAL A 22 6.83 19.87 9.20
CA VAL A 22 7.86 20.51 8.37
C VAL A 22 9.10 19.62 8.25
N ARG A 23 9.58 19.05 9.36
CA ARG A 23 10.71 18.10 9.36
C ARG A 23 10.44 16.86 8.51
N SER A 24 9.20 16.37 8.52
CA SER A 24 8.80 15.18 7.77
C SER A 24 8.53 15.44 6.28
N ALA A 25 8.45 16.70 5.84
CA ALA A 25 8.09 17.05 4.46
C ALA A 25 9.05 16.47 3.42
N ALA A 26 10.36 16.44 3.71
CA ALA A 26 11.35 15.85 2.81
C ALA A 26 11.16 14.33 2.66
N ALA A 27 10.86 13.63 3.75
CA ALA A 27 10.60 12.21 3.71
C ALA A 27 9.27 11.89 3.00
N TRP A 28 8.23 12.70 3.22
CA TRP A 28 6.97 12.60 2.47
C TRP A 28 7.19 12.71 0.95
N ARG A 29 7.95 13.71 0.48
CA ARG A 29 8.25 13.86 -0.96
C ARG A 29 8.97 12.62 -1.53
N ARG A 30 9.92 12.05 -0.78
CA ARG A 30 10.59 10.80 -1.18
C ARG A 30 9.62 9.62 -1.26
N LEU A 31 8.69 9.52 -0.32
CA LEU A 31 7.66 8.48 -0.32
C LEU A 31 6.72 8.62 -1.52
N VAL A 32 6.29 9.86 -1.84
CA VAL A 32 5.47 10.15 -3.03
C VAL A 32 6.20 9.74 -4.30
N ALA A 33 7.47 10.14 -4.45
CA ALA A 33 8.28 9.78 -5.62
C ALA A 33 8.47 8.26 -5.77
N ALA A 34 8.53 7.52 -4.66
CA ALA A 34 8.71 6.07 -4.67
C ALA A 34 7.42 5.29 -4.99
N LEU A 35 6.27 5.75 -4.50
CA LEU A 35 5.03 4.97 -4.49
C LEU A 35 3.97 5.44 -5.49
N GLN A 36 3.91 6.74 -5.78
CA GLN A 36 2.94 7.25 -6.77
C GLN A 36 3.12 6.62 -8.16
N PRO A 37 4.36 6.44 -8.68
CA PRO A 37 4.55 5.77 -9.98
C PRO A 37 4.15 4.29 -9.99
N LEU A 38 4.03 3.67 -8.81
CA LEU A 38 3.58 2.27 -8.69
C LEU A 38 2.05 2.16 -8.65
N GLY A 39 1.33 3.28 -8.74
CA GLY A 39 -0.13 3.34 -8.69
C GLY A 39 -0.70 3.52 -7.29
N VAL A 40 0.11 3.83 -6.27
CA VAL A 40 -0.41 4.18 -4.93
C VAL A 40 -0.95 5.61 -4.96
N THR A 41 -2.17 5.81 -4.47
CA THR A 41 -2.73 7.15 -4.32
C THR A 41 -2.03 7.86 -3.17
N MET A 42 -1.46 9.04 -3.41
CA MET A 42 -0.80 9.85 -2.38
C MET A 42 -1.64 11.08 -2.10
N ALA A 43 -1.92 11.38 -0.83
CA ALA A 43 -2.69 12.57 -0.45
C ALA A 43 -2.21 13.17 0.88
N THR A 44 -2.50 14.45 1.07
CA THR A 44 -2.32 15.14 2.35
C THR A 44 -3.66 15.68 2.84
N VAL A 45 -3.84 15.75 4.16
CA VAL A 45 -5.06 16.28 4.78
C VAL A 45 -4.69 17.21 5.93
N HIS A 46 -5.25 18.41 5.93
CA HIS A 46 -5.09 19.32 7.06
C HIS A 46 -6.03 18.90 8.21
N ALA A 47 -5.48 18.32 9.27
CA ALA A 47 -6.26 17.65 10.32
C ALA A 47 -7.18 18.59 11.11
N ALA A 48 -6.82 19.87 11.25
CA ALA A 48 -7.67 20.85 11.94
C ALA A 48 -8.82 21.37 11.07
N HIS A 49 -8.63 21.42 9.74
CA HIS A 49 -9.70 21.83 8.82
C HIS A 49 -10.67 20.68 8.57
N GLU A 50 -10.14 19.46 8.46
CA GLU A 50 -10.90 18.24 8.26
C GLU A 50 -11.05 17.42 9.55
N ALA A 51 -11.43 18.09 10.65
CA ALA A 51 -11.47 17.47 11.99
C ALA A 51 -12.42 16.27 12.07
N ALA A 52 -13.54 16.32 11.33
CA ALA A 52 -14.48 15.20 11.24
C ALA A 52 -13.84 13.96 10.59
N LEU A 53 -13.09 14.16 9.51
CA LEU A 53 -12.36 13.09 8.84
C LEU A 53 -11.27 12.53 9.74
N ALA A 54 -10.42 13.39 10.33
CA ALA A 54 -9.34 12.98 11.23
C ALA A 54 -9.84 12.12 12.38
N ARG A 55 -10.94 12.55 13.05
CA ARG A 55 -11.59 11.76 14.10
C ARG A 55 -12.15 10.43 13.59
N ARG A 56 -12.80 10.42 12.43
CA ARG A 56 -13.35 9.20 11.82
C ARG A 56 -12.28 8.15 11.50
N VAL A 57 -11.08 8.60 11.11
CA VAL A 57 -9.95 7.70 10.79
C VAL A 57 -9.04 7.41 11.99
N GLY A 58 -9.34 7.95 13.18
CA GLY A 58 -8.56 7.72 14.40
C GLY A 58 -7.25 8.51 14.49
N VAL A 59 -7.13 9.61 13.75
CA VAL A 59 -5.95 10.49 13.80
C VAL A 59 -6.11 11.48 14.95
N HIS A 60 -5.24 11.34 15.96
CA HIS A 60 -5.24 12.19 17.17
C HIS A 60 -4.03 13.12 17.27
N THR A 61 -2.94 12.80 16.56
CA THR A 61 -1.69 13.55 16.56
C THR A 61 -1.20 13.76 15.13
N VAL A 62 -0.39 14.78 14.91
CA VAL A 62 0.24 15.08 13.61
C VAL A 62 1.75 15.28 13.77
N PRO A 63 2.57 14.96 12.75
CA PRO A 63 2.18 14.33 11.48
C PRO A 63 1.75 12.87 11.69
N CYS A 64 0.74 12.43 10.96
CA CYS A 64 0.26 11.05 11.03
C CYS A 64 0.09 10.48 9.62
N LEU A 65 0.79 9.38 9.35
CA LEU A 65 0.71 8.67 8.08
C LEU A 65 -0.28 7.52 8.21
N THR A 66 -1.21 7.44 7.27
CA THR A 66 -2.21 6.38 7.23
C THR A 66 -2.16 5.68 5.89
N LEU A 67 -2.37 4.36 5.91
CA LEU A 67 -2.59 3.55 4.72
C LEU A 67 -4.07 3.17 4.68
N VAL A 68 -4.74 3.51 3.58
CA VAL A 68 -6.08 3.04 3.27
C VAL A 68 -5.96 1.91 2.25
N LEU A 69 -6.36 0.72 2.65
CA LEU A 69 -6.24 -0.49 1.84
C LEU A 69 -7.45 -1.39 2.09
N ASP A 70 -8.12 -1.81 1.03
CA ASP A 70 -9.26 -2.72 1.08
C ASP A 70 -10.34 -2.30 2.09
N LYS A 71 -10.75 -1.01 2.04
CA LYS A 71 -11.71 -0.38 2.96
C LYS A 71 -11.26 -0.32 4.44
N HIS A 72 -10.01 -0.66 4.75
CA HIS A 72 -9.43 -0.52 6.07
C HIS A 72 -8.48 0.67 6.14
N VAL A 73 -8.39 1.30 7.31
CA VAL A 73 -7.41 2.35 7.60
C VAL A 73 -6.40 1.81 8.61
N TYR A 74 -5.12 1.86 8.24
CA TYR A 74 -4.01 1.47 9.08
C TYR A 74 -3.17 2.69 9.41
N ILE A 75 -3.00 2.97 10.70
CA ILE A 75 -2.18 4.09 11.18
C ILE A 75 -0.74 3.62 11.35
N TYR A 76 0.20 4.33 10.72
CA TYR A 76 1.63 4.18 10.97
C TYR A 76 2.02 4.94 12.23
N LYS A 77 2.57 4.23 13.22
CA LYS A 77 2.82 4.76 14.58
C LYS A 77 4.25 5.26 14.81
N GLU A 78 5.17 5.00 13.89
CA GLU A 78 6.57 5.42 14.00
C GLU A 78 6.82 6.75 13.28
N GLY A 79 7.98 7.35 13.52
CA GLY A 79 8.38 8.59 12.84
C GLY A 79 8.62 8.40 11.34
N LEU A 80 8.35 9.46 10.56
CA LEU A 80 8.41 9.42 9.09
C LEU A 80 9.82 9.52 8.51
N THR A 81 10.87 9.28 9.30
CA THR A 81 12.27 9.47 8.90
C THR A 81 12.84 8.30 8.10
N SER A 82 12.31 7.09 8.30
CA SER A 82 12.83 5.87 7.67
C SER A 82 11.91 5.36 6.57
N LEU A 83 12.27 5.64 5.31
CA LEU A 83 11.55 5.13 4.14
C LEU A 83 11.47 3.60 4.12
N PRO A 84 12.54 2.82 4.42
CA PRO A 84 12.46 1.36 4.46
C PRO A 84 11.39 0.84 5.41
N LYS A 85 11.28 1.40 6.63
CA LYS A 85 10.27 1.00 7.61
C LYS A 85 8.85 1.28 7.13
N ILE A 86 8.62 2.42 6.46
CA ILE A 86 7.32 2.75 5.88
C ILE A 86 6.97 1.76 4.76
N LEU A 87 7.91 1.43 3.88
CA LEU A 87 7.69 0.46 2.80
C LEU A 87 7.43 -0.95 3.33
N GLU A 88 8.08 -1.32 4.43
CA GLU A 88 7.83 -2.59 5.13
C GLU A 88 6.45 -2.61 5.76
N PHE A 89 6.05 -1.54 6.46
CA PHE A 89 4.69 -1.37 6.99
C PHE A 89 3.64 -1.52 5.89
N VAL A 90 3.82 -0.85 4.74
CA VAL A 90 2.91 -0.95 3.60
C VAL A 90 2.83 -2.39 3.10
N ARG A 91 3.97 -3.06 2.90
CA ARG A 91 4.02 -4.47 2.46
C ARG A 91 3.25 -5.39 3.41
N TRP A 92 3.46 -5.27 4.71
CA TRP A 92 2.85 -6.15 5.71
C TRP A 92 1.33 -6.01 5.82
N LYS A 93 0.74 -4.94 5.27
CA LYS A 93 -0.72 -4.77 5.25
C LYS A 93 -1.39 -5.36 4.02
N PHE A 94 -0.64 -5.71 2.97
CA PHE A 94 -1.24 -6.41 1.82
C PHE A 94 -1.81 -7.77 2.23
N PRO A 95 -2.92 -8.21 1.59
CA PRO A 95 -3.50 -9.52 1.86
C PRO A 95 -2.48 -10.67 1.70
N TYR A 96 -2.55 -11.64 2.60
CA TYR A 96 -1.77 -12.87 2.51
C TYR A 96 -2.20 -13.66 1.26
N LYS A 97 -1.24 -14.28 0.55
CA LYS A 97 -1.44 -15.06 -0.70
C LYS A 97 -1.89 -14.28 -1.92
N LEU A 98 -1.60 -12.98 -1.99
CA LEU A 98 -1.88 -12.20 -3.19
C LEU A 98 -1.09 -12.69 -4.43
N VAL A 99 0.09 -13.27 -4.18
CA VAL A 99 0.91 -13.95 -5.18
C VAL A 99 1.23 -15.34 -4.65
N ARG A 100 0.89 -16.37 -5.42
CA ARG A 100 1.18 -17.78 -5.09
C ARG A 100 2.67 -18.05 -5.33
N SER A 101 3.28 -18.93 -4.54
CA SER A 101 4.64 -19.40 -4.83
C SER A 101 4.57 -20.50 -5.89
N ILE A 102 5.19 -20.27 -7.05
CA ILE A 102 5.23 -21.22 -8.16
C ILE A 102 6.61 -21.86 -8.30
N ASN A 103 6.62 -23.17 -8.56
CA ASN A 103 7.80 -23.97 -8.81
C ASN A 103 7.53 -25.00 -9.92
N ASN A 104 8.53 -25.79 -10.27
CA ASN A 104 8.42 -26.79 -11.34
C ASN A 104 7.34 -27.85 -11.07
N ASP A 105 7.00 -28.09 -9.80
CA ASP A 105 6.02 -29.12 -9.42
C ASP A 105 4.57 -28.62 -9.55
N ASN A 106 4.34 -27.31 -9.47
CA ASN A 106 3.00 -26.74 -9.40
C ASN A 106 2.63 -25.78 -10.55
N VAL A 107 3.59 -25.40 -11.40
CA VAL A 107 3.36 -24.45 -12.50
C VAL A 107 2.27 -24.91 -13.46
N GLU A 108 2.28 -26.17 -13.88
CA GLU A 108 1.29 -26.72 -14.80
C GLU A 108 -0.12 -26.67 -14.18
N SER A 109 -0.24 -27.05 -12.91
CA SER A 109 -1.51 -26.99 -12.18
C SER A 109 -2.04 -25.56 -12.03
N PHE A 110 -1.16 -24.57 -11.94
CA PHE A 110 -1.55 -23.16 -11.80
C PHE A 110 -2.01 -22.56 -13.13
N VAL A 111 -1.29 -22.83 -14.22
CA VAL A 111 -1.61 -22.28 -15.55
C VAL A 111 -2.86 -22.92 -16.13
N SER A 112 -3.07 -24.22 -15.88
CA SER A 112 -4.19 -24.99 -16.41
C SER A 112 -5.44 -24.98 -15.52
N ASP A 113 -5.39 -24.32 -14.35
CA ASP A 113 -6.55 -24.13 -13.47
C ASP A 113 -7.46 -23.01 -13.99
N PHE A 114 -8.66 -23.35 -14.47
CA PHE A 114 -9.65 -22.38 -14.94
C PHE A 114 -10.85 -22.21 -13.98
N GLU A 115 -10.81 -22.81 -12.78
CA GLU A 115 -11.95 -22.77 -11.85
C GLU A 115 -12.25 -21.35 -11.34
N ASP A 116 -11.20 -20.52 -11.20
CA ASP A 116 -11.33 -19.14 -10.75
C ASP A 116 -11.73 -18.15 -11.86
N ASN A 117 -11.76 -18.60 -13.14
CA ASN A 117 -11.99 -17.77 -14.32
C ASN A 117 -11.10 -16.50 -14.38
N LYS A 118 -9.84 -16.61 -13.91
CA LYS A 118 -8.86 -15.52 -13.93
C LYS A 118 -7.76 -15.78 -14.95
N VAL A 119 -7.23 -14.68 -15.50
CA VAL A 119 -5.98 -14.73 -16.26
C VAL A 119 -4.84 -15.14 -15.33
N LYS A 120 -3.98 -16.07 -15.76
CA LYS A 120 -2.81 -16.48 -14.98
C LYS A 120 -1.60 -15.65 -15.38
N ALA A 121 -0.94 -15.04 -14.41
CA ALA A 121 0.27 -14.25 -14.61
C ALA A 121 1.41 -14.82 -13.77
N LEU A 122 2.54 -15.13 -14.41
CA LEU A 122 3.75 -15.60 -13.75
C LEU A 122 4.75 -14.45 -13.58
N ILE A 123 5.31 -14.31 -12.39
CA ILE A 123 6.33 -13.32 -12.05
C ILE A 123 7.65 -14.04 -11.79
N PHE A 124 8.61 -13.86 -12.69
CA PHE A 124 9.96 -14.39 -12.53
C PHE A 124 10.83 -13.38 -11.74
N GLU A 125 11.24 -13.75 -10.53
CA GLU A 125 12.10 -12.94 -9.64
C GLU A 125 13.13 -13.84 -8.97
N ASP A 126 14.38 -13.36 -8.86
CA ASP A 126 15.50 -14.06 -8.23
C ASP A 126 15.48 -13.97 -6.69
N ARG A 127 14.75 -13.00 -6.15
CA ARG A 127 14.59 -12.74 -4.72
C ARG A 127 13.52 -13.62 -4.09
N GLN A 128 13.81 -14.09 -2.88
CA GLN A 128 12.82 -14.77 -2.03
C GLN A 128 11.61 -13.91 -1.66
N THR A 129 11.78 -12.58 -1.62
CA THR A 129 10.70 -11.64 -1.29
C THR A 129 10.28 -10.86 -2.52
N ILE A 130 9.00 -10.97 -2.87
CA ILE A 130 8.43 -10.26 -4.00
C ILE A 130 8.54 -8.75 -3.81
N ARG A 131 8.93 -8.03 -4.87
CA ARG A 131 9.04 -6.57 -4.85
C ARG A 131 7.66 -5.94 -4.65
N LEU A 132 7.63 -4.84 -3.90
CA LEU A 132 6.38 -4.14 -3.56
C LEU A 132 5.59 -3.70 -4.81
N ARG A 133 6.28 -3.34 -5.90
CA ARG A 133 5.64 -3.01 -7.19
C ARG A 133 4.74 -4.14 -7.71
N TYR A 134 5.17 -5.39 -7.59
CA TYR A 134 4.38 -6.53 -8.04
C TYR A 134 3.24 -6.84 -7.10
N LEU A 135 3.41 -6.64 -5.79
CA LEU A 135 2.30 -6.72 -4.83
C LEU A 135 1.21 -5.68 -5.12
N ILE A 136 1.60 -4.43 -5.42
CA ILE A 136 0.63 -3.38 -5.76
C ILE A 136 -0.13 -3.74 -7.05
N THR A 137 0.58 -4.21 -8.08
CA THR A 137 -0.04 -4.69 -9.32
C THR A 137 -0.98 -5.87 -9.08
N ALA A 138 -0.52 -6.86 -8.31
CA ALA A 138 -1.31 -8.04 -7.99
C ALA A 138 -2.59 -7.69 -7.21
N PHE A 139 -2.50 -6.70 -6.32
CA PHE A 139 -3.66 -6.18 -5.58
C PHE A 139 -4.65 -5.49 -6.49
N HIS A 140 -4.16 -4.68 -7.42
CA HIS A 140 -4.99 -3.94 -8.35
C HIS A 140 -5.82 -4.85 -9.25
N TYR A 141 -5.23 -5.95 -9.73
CA TYR A 141 -5.87 -6.88 -10.66
C TYR A 141 -6.42 -8.16 -10.00
N ARG A 142 -6.49 -8.24 -8.66
CA ARG A 142 -6.80 -9.47 -7.90
C ARG A 142 -8.13 -10.14 -8.27
N ASP A 143 -9.09 -9.38 -8.83
CA ASP A 143 -10.40 -9.89 -9.23
C ASP A 143 -10.41 -10.49 -10.64
N ARG A 144 -9.37 -10.23 -11.44
CA ARG A 144 -9.29 -10.64 -12.86
C ARG A 144 -8.06 -11.49 -13.18
N VAL A 145 -7.02 -11.40 -12.36
CA VAL A 145 -5.73 -12.04 -12.58
C VAL A 145 -5.30 -12.76 -11.30
N ALA A 146 -4.92 -14.02 -11.45
CA ALA A 146 -4.21 -14.77 -10.42
C ALA A 146 -2.71 -14.67 -10.70
N PHE A 147 -1.94 -14.22 -9.70
CA PHE A 147 -0.49 -14.06 -9.81
C PHE A 147 0.23 -15.22 -9.12
N GLY A 148 1.26 -15.74 -9.79
CA GLY A 148 2.14 -16.80 -9.33
C GLY A 148 3.60 -16.51 -9.62
#